data_AF-A0A061NT13-F1
#
_entry.id   AF-A0A061NT13-F1
#
_cell.length_a   1.000
_cell.length_b   1.000
_cell.length_c   1.000
_cell.angle_alpha   90.00
_cell.angle_beta   90.00
_cell.angle_gamma   90.00
#
_symmetry.space_group_name_H-M   'P 1'
#
loop_
_entity.id
_entity.type
_entity.pdbx_description
1 polymer ?
#
loop_
_entity_poly.entity_id
_entity_poly.type
_entity_poly.pdbx_seq_one_letter_code
_entity_poly.pdbx_strand_id
1 'polypeptide(L)'
;MEEIVISAPFQVTDEQIEMIEKQLSERPYRVTFIRAENDWKDTLTQIPPTANLIVSRGGLGAFLHEQTELPYVQIPITPYDLLREVAVATQEGAQAIVVLLYASLIEQTEAYTLSLNDRAVHVLRYHHKDELEGMLDEHRSEFLIGDRRAVALRDKKGYEQHCYARVMKRWSKRSNKQSVR
;
A
#
# COMPACT_ATOMS: atom_id res chain seq x y z
N MET A 1 -25.49 17.41 5.71
CA MET A 1 -24.13 17.06 6.17
C MET A 1 -23.46 16.39 5.00
N GLU A 2 -22.32 16.89 4.53
CA GLU A 2 -21.62 16.30 3.38
C GLU A 2 -20.86 15.06 3.87
N GLU A 3 -20.94 13.95 3.12
CA GLU A 3 -20.25 12.70 3.50
C GLU A 3 -18.99 12.53 2.65
N ILE A 4 -17.84 12.61 3.32
CA ILE A 4 -16.52 12.34 2.75
C ILE A 4 -16.19 10.87 3.01
N VAL A 5 -15.96 10.11 1.95
CA VAL A 5 -15.51 8.74 2.07
C VAL A 5 -13.99 8.71 1.97
N ILE A 6 -13.34 8.23 3.02
CA ILE A 6 -11.92 7.95 3.00
C ILE A 6 -11.77 6.46 2.73
N SER A 7 -11.53 6.12 1.47
CA SER A 7 -11.13 4.77 1.10
C SER A 7 -9.64 4.63 1.30
N ALA A 8 -9.23 4.17 2.47
CA ALA A 8 -7.83 4.02 2.84
C ALA A 8 -7.38 2.56 2.62
N PRO A 9 -6.70 2.22 1.51
CA PRO A 9 -6.07 0.91 1.35
C PRO A 9 -4.85 0.70 2.25
N PHE A 10 -4.45 1.73 2.98
CA PHE A 10 -3.44 1.61 4.02
C PHE A 10 -4.12 1.16 5.31
N GLN A 11 -3.45 0.31 6.09
CA GLN A 11 -3.93 -0.08 7.41
C GLN A 11 -3.91 1.16 8.33
N VAL A 12 -4.99 1.93 8.31
CA VAL A 12 -5.28 2.93 9.34
C VAL A 12 -5.57 2.14 10.61
N THR A 13 -4.81 2.38 11.67
CA THR A 13 -5.12 1.76 12.96
C THR A 13 -6.43 2.34 13.50
N ASP A 14 -7.12 1.60 14.38
CA ASP A 14 -8.33 2.11 15.05
C ASP A 14 -8.05 3.47 15.72
N GLU A 15 -6.89 3.61 16.37
CA GLU A 15 -6.42 4.84 17.00
C GLU A 15 -6.27 6.01 16.01
N GLN A 16 -5.78 5.73 14.79
CA GLN A 16 -5.65 6.74 13.74
C GLN A 16 -7.01 7.15 13.18
N ILE A 17 -7.94 6.19 13.02
CA ILE A 17 -9.33 6.46 12.61
C ILE A 17 -9.98 7.38 13.64
N GLU A 18 -9.95 7.00 14.91
CA GLU A 18 -10.53 7.78 16.02
C GLU A 18 -9.93 9.19 16.10
N MET A 19 -8.61 9.31 15.91
CA MET A 19 -7.94 10.62 15.90
C MET A 19 -8.43 11.50 14.75
N ILE A 20 -8.56 10.94 13.54
CA ILE A 20 -9.03 11.69 12.36
C ILE A 20 -10.51 12.08 12.54
N GLU A 21 -11.35 11.14 12.98
CA GLU A 21 -12.77 11.41 13.27
C GLU A 21 -12.92 12.52 14.32
N LYS A 22 -12.12 12.48 15.39
CA LYS A 22 -12.10 13.52 16.42
C LYS A 22 -11.68 14.88 15.85
N GLN A 23 -10.61 14.93 15.06
CA GLN A 23 -10.13 16.17 14.44
C GLN A 23 -11.13 16.78 13.46
N LEU A 24 -11.98 15.96 12.86
CA LEU A 24 -12.96 16.39 11.88
C LEU A 24 -14.38 16.53 12.47
N SER A 25 -14.59 16.18 13.73
CA SER A 25 -15.90 16.20 14.40
C SER A 25 -16.57 17.58 14.44
N GLU A 26 -15.79 18.66 14.44
CA GLU A 26 -16.29 20.04 14.40
C GLU A 26 -16.52 20.56 12.96
N ARG A 27 -16.15 19.78 11.95
CA ARG A 27 -16.34 20.12 10.54
C ARG A 27 -17.68 19.57 10.05
N PRO A 28 -18.30 20.16 9.01
CA PRO A 28 -19.58 19.71 8.47
C PRO A 28 -19.47 18.41 7.64
N TYR A 29 -18.46 17.59 7.91
CA TYR A 29 -18.11 16.40 7.15
C TYR A 29 -18.33 15.15 7.98
N ARG A 30 -19.02 14.17 7.41
CA ARG A 30 -18.98 12.80 7.92
C ARG A 30 -17.84 12.07 7.25
N VAL A 31 -16.99 11.40 8.01
CA VAL A 31 -15.90 10.58 7.46
C VAL A 31 -16.24 9.11 7.61
N THR A 32 -16.18 8.37 6.50
CA THR A 32 -16.38 6.91 6.50
C THR A 32 -15.11 6.23 6.01
N PHE A 33 -14.56 5.31 6.83
CA PHE A 33 -13.37 4.54 6.48
C PHE A 33 -13.74 3.19 5.87
N ILE A 34 -13.30 2.96 4.63
CA ILE A 34 -13.41 1.65 3.99
C ILE A 34 -12.05 0.95 4.09
N ARG A 35 -11.99 -0.14 4.84
CA ARG A 35 -10.79 -0.99 4.89
C ARG A 35 -10.72 -1.79 3.60
N ALA A 36 -9.74 -1.52 2.76
CA ALA A 36 -9.52 -2.31 1.55
C ALA A 36 -8.85 -3.65 1.89
N GLU A 37 -9.48 -4.46 2.75
CA GLU A 37 -9.06 -5.83 3.08
C GLU A 37 -9.50 -6.85 2.00
N ASN A 38 -10.36 -6.44 1.07
CA ASN A 38 -10.97 -7.28 0.04
C ASN A 38 -10.51 -6.91 -1.38
N ASP A 39 -11.04 -7.60 -2.39
CA ASP A 39 -10.85 -7.26 -3.80
C ASP A 39 -11.21 -5.78 -4.03
N TRP A 40 -10.53 -5.12 -4.96
CA TRP A 40 -10.80 -3.72 -5.32
C TRP A 40 -12.26 -3.53 -5.75
N LYS A 41 -12.86 -4.56 -6.38
CA LYS A 41 -14.29 -4.57 -6.73
C LYS A 41 -15.21 -4.54 -5.52
N ASP A 42 -14.85 -5.22 -4.43
CA ASP A 42 -15.61 -5.22 -3.19
C ASP A 42 -15.48 -3.88 -2.44
N THR A 43 -14.46 -3.08 -2.77
CA THR A 43 -14.32 -1.73 -2.21
C THR A 43 -15.35 -0.78 -2.83
N LEU A 44 -15.64 -0.92 -4.13
CA LEU A 44 -16.65 -0.09 -4.81
C LEU A 44 -18.04 -0.25 -4.22
N THR A 45 -18.42 -1.48 -3.87
CA THR A 45 -19.75 -1.77 -3.29
C THR A 45 -19.92 -1.24 -1.87
N GLN A 46 -18.82 -0.91 -1.18
CA GLN A 46 -18.82 -0.34 0.16
C GLN A 46 -18.86 1.20 0.17
N ILE A 47 -18.75 1.85 -0.99
CA ILE A 47 -18.89 3.30 -1.09
C ILE A 47 -20.38 3.65 -0.91
N PRO A 48 -20.75 4.38 0.17
CA PRO A 48 -22.14 4.75 0.38
C PRO A 48 -22.66 5.65 -0.75
N PRO A 49 -23.93 5.52 -1.17
CA PRO A 49 -24.52 6.38 -2.21
C PRO A 49 -24.51 7.88 -1.85
N THR A 50 -24.36 8.20 -0.57
CA THR A 50 -24.26 9.56 -0.02
C THR A 50 -22.85 10.16 -0.13
N ALA A 51 -21.86 9.40 -0.58
CA ALA A 51 -20.49 9.86 -0.74
C ALA A 51 -20.39 11.03 -1.74
N ASN A 52 -19.66 12.08 -1.37
CA ASN A 52 -19.41 13.24 -2.23
C ASN A 52 -17.93 13.36 -2.65
N LEU A 53 -17.04 12.60 -2.02
CA LEU A 53 -15.60 12.68 -2.22
C LEU A 53 -14.96 11.35 -1.85
N ILE A 54 -13.99 10.90 -2.66
CA ILE A 54 -13.10 9.78 -2.34
C ILE A 54 -11.72 10.33 -2.01
N VAL A 55 -11.20 9.97 -0.83
CA VAL A 55 -9.78 10.18 -0.49
C VAL A 55 -9.08 8.82 -0.45
N SER A 56 -8.07 8.60 -1.28
CA SER A 56 -7.36 7.31 -1.37
C SER A 56 -5.92 7.43 -1.88
N ARG A 57 -5.13 6.36 -1.73
CA ARG A 57 -3.73 6.28 -2.21
C ARG A 57 -3.52 5.07 -3.11
N GLY A 58 -2.42 5.07 -3.85
CA GLY A 58 -1.96 3.86 -4.52
C GLY A 58 -2.79 3.48 -5.75
N GLY A 59 -2.56 2.28 -6.27
CA GLY A 59 -3.34 1.73 -7.39
C GLY A 59 -4.83 1.57 -7.11
N LEU A 60 -5.25 1.37 -5.84
CA LEU A 60 -6.68 1.35 -5.50
C LEU A 60 -7.32 2.72 -5.70
N GLY A 61 -6.66 3.81 -5.28
CA GLY A 61 -7.19 5.15 -5.47
C GLY A 61 -7.39 5.49 -6.95
N ALA A 62 -6.41 5.13 -7.80
CA ALA A 62 -6.52 5.25 -9.24
C ALA A 62 -7.69 4.41 -9.80
N PHE A 63 -7.83 3.15 -9.38
CA PHE A 63 -8.95 2.30 -9.78
C PHE A 63 -10.31 2.88 -9.36
N LEU A 64 -10.46 3.36 -8.12
CA LEU A 64 -11.72 3.96 -7.66
C LEU A 64 -12.04 5.25 -8.43
N HIS A 65 -11.03 6.04 -8.77
CA HIS A 65 -11.22 7.24 -9.59
C HIS A 65 -11.68 6.90 -11.01
N GLU A 66 -11.14 5.84 -11.63
CA GLU A 66 -11.55 5.39 -12.96
C GLU A 66 -12.98 4.79 -12.97
N GLN A 67 -13.44 4.24 -11.86
CA GLN A 67 -14.71 3.50 -11.77
C GLN A 67 -15.85 4.31 -11.13
N THR A 68 -15.60 5.56 -10.70
CA THR A 68 -16.61 6.42 -10.06
C THR A 68 -16.59 7.82 -10.65
N GLU A 69 -17.73 8.50 -10.66
CA GLU A 69 -17.82 9.92 -11.03
C GLU A 69 -17.52 10.86 -9.85
N LEU A 70 -17.15 10.29 -8.69
CA LEU A 70 -16.91 11.07 -7.49
C LEU A 70 -15.60 11.86 -7.61
N PRO A 71 -15.57 13.10 -7.10
CA PRO A 71 -14.32 13.81 -6.87
C PRO A 71 -13.31 12.93 -6.14
N TYR A 72 -12.06 12.99 -6.57
CA TYR A 72 -10.98 12.16 -6.04
C TYR A 72 -9.81 13.01 -5.55
N VAL A 73 -9.41 12.79 -4.29
CA VAL A 73 -8.20 13.35 -3.69
C VAL A 73 -7.18 12.22 -3.50
N GLN A 74 -6.08 12.32 -4.23
CA GLN A 74 -4.96 11.38 -4.15
C GLN A 74 -4.07 11.71 -2.95
N ILE A 75 -3.86 10.73 -2.07
CA ILE A 75 -2.80 10.77 -1.08
C ILE A 75 -1.51 10.25 -1.76
N PRO A 76 -0.48 11.09 -1.92
CA PRO A 76 0.76 10.68 -2.58
C PRO A 76 1.53 9.67 -1.73
N ILE A 77 2.24 8.74 -2.40
CA ILE A 77 3.28 7.96 -1.75
C ILE A 77 4.55 8.80 -1.74
N THR A 78 5.09 9.07 -0.55
CA THR A 78 6.27 9.94 -0.44
C THR A 78 7.57 9.14 -0.50
N PRO A 79 8.70 9.74 -0.91
CA PRO A 79 10.02 9.11 -0.78
C PRO A 79 10.34 8.69 0.66
N TYR A 80 9.84 9.41 1.65
CA TYR A 80 9.99 9.05 3.07
C TYR A 80 9.28 7.72 3.39
N ASP A 81 8.09 7.48 2.85
CA ASP A 81 7.42 6.19 2.99
C ASP A 81 8.30 5.07 2.45
N LEU A 82 8.86 5.24 1.24
CA LEU A 82 9.73 4.23 0.61
C LEU A 82 10.98 3.96 1.45
N LEU A 83 11.68 5.03 1.87
CA LEU A 83 12.90 4.91 2.68
C LEU A 83 12.63 4.19 4.01
N ARG A 84 11.47 4.46 4.64
CA ARG A 84 11.09 3.77 5.88
C ARG A 84 10.92 2.27 5.65
N GLU A 85 10.22 1.86 4.59
CA GLU A 85 10.02 0.44 4.29
C GLU A 85 11.33 -0.27 3.90
N VAL A 86 12.18 0.41 3.13
CA VAL A 86 13.50 -0.11 2.78
C VAL A 86 14.39 -0.25 4.02
N ALA A 87 14.33 0.68 4.97
CA ALA A 87 15.04 0.59 6.23
C ALA A 87 14.57 -0.62 7.07
N VAL A 88 13.26 -0.90 7.11
CA VAL A 88 12.69 -2.09 7.78
C VAL A 88 13.20 -3.36 7.12
N ALA A 89 13.06 -3.50 5.79
CA ALA A 89 13.57 -4.65 5.05
C ALA A 89 15.09 -4.85 5.27
N THR A 90 15.81 -3.73 5.38
CA THR A 90 17.25 -3.74 5.65
C THR A 90 17.55 -4.33 7.03
N GLN A 91 16.83 -3.88 8.06
CA GLN A 91 16.94 -4.40 9.43
C GLN A 91 16.57 -5.89 9.53
N GLU A 92 15.66 -6.37 8.69
CA GLU A 92 15.28 -7.79 8.59
C GLU A 92 16.31 -8.65 7.85
N GLY A 93 17.36 -8.05 7.30
CA GLY A 93 18.48 -8.75 6.65
C GLY A 93 18.36 -8.94 5.14
N ALA A 94 17.36 -8.34 4.48
CA ALA A 94 17.16 -8.44 3.04
C ALA A 94 18.33 -7.86 2.23
N GLN A 95 19.07 -8.69 1.49
CA GLN A 95 20.28 -8.27 0.76
C GLN A 95 19.98 -7.56 -0.57
N ALA A 96 18.89 -7.95 -1.24
CA ALA A 96 18.38 -7.34 -2.46
C ALA A 96 16.90 -7.03 -2.27
N ILE A 97 16.50 -5.80 -2.62
CA ILE A 97 15.17 -5.27 -2.38
C ILE A 97 14.63 -4.72 -3.71
N VAL A 98 13.46 -5.21 -4.12
CA VAL A 98 12.71 -4.64 -5.24
C VAL A 98 11.51 -3.86 -4.70
N VAL A 99 11.39 -2.60 -5.11
CA VAL A 99 10.27 -1.73 -4.81
C VAL A 99 9.40 -1.62 -6.05
N LEU A 100 8.17 -2.14 -6.03
CA LEU A 100 7.24 -2.05 -7.16
C LEU A 100 6.15 -1.03 -6.88
N LEU A 101 6.10 0.03 -7.69
CA LEU A 101 5.13 1.12 -7.57
C LEU A 101 4.18 1.15 -8.77
N TYR A 102 2.88 1.31 -8.51
CA TYR A 102 1.95 1.62 -9.60
C TYR A 102 2.28 2.99 -10.19
N ALA A 103 2.41 3.06 -11.52
CA ALA A 103 3.07 4.17 -12.20
C ALA A 103 2.37 5.54 -12.06
N SER A 104 1.10 5.59 -11.65
CA SER A 104 0.39 6.85 -11.38
C SER A 104 0.78 7.55 -10.07
N LEU A 105 1.75 7.00 -9.32
CA LEU A 105 2.03 7.43 -7.95
C LEU A 105 3.19 8.41 -7.79
N ILE A 106 4.05 8.56 -8.81
CA ILE A 106 5.15 9.52 -8.80
C ILE A 106 5.30 10.04 -10.23
N GLU A 107 5.02 11.31 -10.48
CA GLU A 107 5.04 11.89 -11.85
C GLU A 107 6.46 12.06 -12.43
N GLN A 108 7.52 11.94 -11.62
CA GLN A 108 8.89 12.14 -12.10
C GLN A 108 9.49 10.86 -12.68
N THR A 109 10.01 10.97 -13.90
CA THR A 109 10.21 9.96 -14.95
C THR A 109 11.37 8.98 -14.79
N GLU A 110 12.04 8.88 -13.65
CA GLU A 110 13.28 8.09 -13.56
C GLU A 110 13.19 6.99 -12.50
N ALA A 111 13.56 5.77 -12.89
CA ALA A 111 13.78 4.67 -11.95
C ALA A 111 14.95 5.05 -11.03
N TYR A 112 14.67 5.28 -9.74
CA TYR A 112 15.72 5.61 -8.79
C TYR A 112 16.35 4.34 -8.24
N THR A 113 17.67 4.22 -8.34
CA THR A 113 18.41 3.22 -7.56
C THR A 113 18.86 3.88 -6.27
N LEU A 114 18.42 3.34 -5.13
CA LEU A 114 18.86 3.78 -3.80
C LEU A 114 19.96 2.83 -3.34
N SER A 115 21.22 3.30 -3.29
CA SER A 115 22.30 2.53 -2.67
C SER A 115 22.30 2.79 -1.17
N LEU A 116 21.87 1.81 -0.38
CA LEU A 116 21.90 1.84 1.07
C LEU A 116 22.81 0.71 1.57
N ASN A 117 23.96 1.05 2.15
CA ASN A 117 24.86 0.11 2.83
C ASN A 117 25.13 -1.19 2.03
N ASP A 118 25.67 -1.05 0.81
CA ASP A 118 25.99 -2.14 -0.13
C ASP A 118 24.80 -2.98 -0.62
N ARG A 119 23.57 -2.61 -0.29
CA ARG A 119 22.36 -3.32 -0.74
C ARG A 119 21.84 -2.76 -2.05
N ALA A 120 21.43 -3.65 -2.95
CA ALA A 120 20.78 -3.29 -4.20
C ALA A 120 19.29 -3.05 -3.93
N VAL A 121 18.85 -1.79 -4.11
CA VAL A 121 17.43 -1.41 -4.06
C VAL A 121 17.00 -0.98 -5.45
N HIS A 122 16.15 -1.79 -6.09
CA HIS A 122 15.60 -1.53 -7.41
C HIS A 122 14.20 -0.93 -7.27
N VAL A 123 14.00 0.33 -7.63
CA VAL A 123 12.65 0.93 -7.66
C VAL A 123 12.12 0.87 -9.09
N LEU A 124 11.10 0.03 -9.29
CA LEU A 124 10.46 -0.18 -10.58
C LEU A 124 9.02 0.28 -10.55
N ARG A 125 8.50 0.59 -11.73
CA ARG A 125 7.11 0.99 -11.92
C ARG A 125 6.39 0.01 -12.79
N TYR A 126 5.09 -0.15 -12.56
CA TYR A 126 4.23 -0.92 -13.44
C TYR A 126 2.92 -0.19 -13.70
N HIS A 127 2.38 -0.36 -14.91
CA HIS A 127 1.10 0.20 -15.37
C HIS A 127 0.03 -0.89 -15.49
N HIS A 128 0.42 -2.11 -15.84
CA HIS A 128 -0.52 -3.18 -16.15
C HIS A 128 -0.21 -4.48 -15.40
N LYS A 129 -1.20 -5.40 -15.40
CA LYS A 129 -1.07 -6.70 -14.69
C LYS A 129 0.08 -7.52 -15.25
N ASP A 130 0.15 -7.59 -16.57
CA ASP A 130 1.07 -8.50 -17.26
C ASP A 130 2.52 -8.05 -17.08
N GLU A 131 2.74 -6.74 -17.06
CA GLU A 131 4.02 -6.12 -16.71
C GLU A 131 4.43 -6.44 -15.27
N LEU A 132 3.49 -6.27 -14.32
CA LEU A 132 3.72 -6.64 -12.93
C LEU A 132 4.06 -8.14 -12.78
N GLU A 133 3.40 -9.02 -13.53
CA GLU A 133 3.70 -10.45 -13.50
C GLU A 133 5.12 -10.74 -13.98
N GLY A 134 5.54 -10.12 -15.09
CA GLY A 134 6.91 -10.24 -15.60
C GLY A 134 7.96 -9.75 -14.60
N MET A 135 7.74 -8.58 -13.99
CA MET A 135 8.64 -8.04 -12.96
C MET A 135 8.73 -8.93 -11.72
N LEU A 136 7.62 -9.52 -11.29
CA LEU A 136 7.63 -10.46 -10.17
C LEU A 136 8.42 -11.74 -10.49
N ASP A 137 8.36 -12.21 -11.74
CA ASP A 137 9.11 -13.39 -12.17
C ASP A 137 10.62 -13.11 -12.25
N GLU A 138 11.00 -11.92 -12.75
CA GLU A 138 12.40 -11.46 -12.80
C GLU A 138 13.00 -11.28 -11.40
N HIS A 139 12.25 -10.70 -10.47
CA HIS A 139 12.70 -10.37 -9.11
C HIS A 139 12.22 -11.37 -8.03
N ARG A 140 11.94 -12.63 -8.41
CA ARG A 140 11.34 -13.64 -7.52
C ARG A 140 12.11 -13.92 -6.22
N SER A 141 13.43 -13.76 -6.24
CA SER A 141 14.34 -14.04 -5.11
C SER A 141 14.64 -12.81 -4.24
N GLU A 142 14.21 -11.63 -4.66
CA GLU A 142 14.46 -10.38 -3.95
C GLU A 142 13.34 -10.10 -2.95
N PHE A 143 13.62 -9.28 -1.94
CA PHE A 143 12.57 -8.85 -1.02
C PHE A 143 11.68 -7.81 -1.70
N LEU A 144 10.39 -8.10 -1.88
CA LEU A 144 9.46 -7.14 -2.48
C LEU A 144 8.97 -6.15 -1.43
N ILE A 145 9.00 -4.87 -1.78
CA ILE A 145 8.20 -3.80 -1.20
C ILE A 145 7.23 -3.35 -2.29
N GLY A 146 5.94 -3.50 -2.09
CA GLY A 146 4.96 -3.14 -3.12
C GLY A 146 3.61 -2.78 -2.56
N ASP A 147 2.73 -2.33 -3.45
CA ASP A 147 1.32 -2.19 -3.12
C ASP A 147 0.62 -3.55 -2.95
N ARG A 148 -0.66 -3.49 -2.58
CA ARG A 148 -1.49 -4.66 -2.34
C ARG A 148 -1.59 -5.62 -3.53
N ARG A 149 -1.58 -5.10 -4.75
CA ARG A 149 -1.70 -5.93 -5.95
C ARG A 149 -0.40 -6.68 -6.20
N ALA A 150 0.75 -6.00 -6.09
CA ALA A 150 2.05 -6.62 -6.22
C ALA A 150 2.24 -7.75 -5.20
N VAL A 151 1.91 -7.50 -3.93
CA VAL A 151 2.05 -8.52 -2.88
C VAL A 151 1.05 -9.66 -3.06
N ALA A 152 -0.23 -9.38 -3.33
CA ALA A 152 -1.22 -10.44 -3.51
C ALA A 152 -0.91 -11.34 -4.71
N LEU A 153 -0.35 -10.78 -5.78
CA LEU A 153 0.08 -11.55 -6.94
C LEU A 153 1.33 -12.37 -6.65
N ARG A 154 2.26 -11.82 -5.87
CA ARG A 154 3.44 -12.54 -5.37
C ARG A 154 3.07 -13.71 -4.47
N ASP A 155 2.11 -13.53 -3.57
CA ASP A 155 1.55 -14.58 -2.72
C ASP A 155 0.93 -15.71 -3.53
N LYS A 156 0.13 -15.36 -4.55
CA LYS A 156 -0.46 -16.34 -5.47
C LYS A 156 0.60 -17.15 -6.24
N LYS A 157 1.76 -16.55 -6.51
CA LYS A 157 2.91 -17.22 -7.14
C LYS A 157 3.75 -18.03 -6.15
N GLY A 158 3.49 -17.94 -4.85
CA GLY A 158 4.17 -18.72 -3.81
C GLY A 158 5.57 -18.23 -3.44
N TYR A 159 5.88 -16.94 -3.64
CA TYR A 159 7.21 -16.41 -3.33
C TYR A 159 7.31 -15.95 -1.86
N GLU A 160 8.27 -16.50 -1.12
CA GLU A 160 8.29 -16.45 0.36
C GLU A 160 8.81 -15.13 0.99
N GLN A 161 9.39 -14.20 0.22
CA GLN A 161 10.04 -12.98 0.76
C GLN A 161 9.39 -11.69 0.29
N HIS A 162 8.46 -11.14 1.06
CA HIS A 162 7.85 -9.85 0.74
C HIS A 162 7.42 -9.08 1.99
N CYS A 163 7.37 -7.76 1.86
CA CYS A 163 6.63 -6.88 2.72
C CYS A 163 5.68 -6.04 1.89
N TYR A 164 4.53 -5.73 2.46
CA TYR A 164 3.77 -4.58 1.97
C TYR A 164 4.62 -3.33 2.17
N ALA A 165 4.48 -2.32 1.31
CA ALA A 165 4.79 -0.96 1.76
C ALA A 165 3.79 -0.61 2.89
N ARG A 166 4.10 -1.05 4.11
CA ARG A 166 3.20 -1.16 5.25
C ARG A 166 3.64 -0.10 6.24
N VAL A 167 2.91 1.02 6.27
CA VAL A 167 2.91 1.86 7.47
C VAL A 167 2.37 0.97 8.61
N MET A 168 3.29 0.34 9.34
CA MET A 168 3.14 -0.43 10.57
C MET A 168 2.01 -1.49 10.65
N LYS A 169 2.42 -2.77 10.59
CA LYS A 169 1.93 -3.75 11.56
C LYS A 169 3.00 -4.80 11.88
N ARG A 170 3.51 -4.68 13.10
CA ARG A 170 4.38 -5.58 13.87
C ARG A 170 3.97 -7.05 13.65
N TRP A 171 4.89 -7.88 13.18
CA TRP A 171 4.70 -9.33 13.12
C TRP A 171 4.90 -9.94 14.52
N SER A 172 3.79 -10.18 15.23
CA SER A 172 3.74 -11.15 16.33
C SER A 172 3.53 -12.55 15.77
N LYS A 173 4.56 -13.16 15.16
CA LYS A 173 4.49 -14.59 14.78
C LYS A 173 5.87 -15.26 14.60
N ARG A 174 6.82 -14.97 15.50
CA ARG A 174 8.02 -15.82 15.71
C ARG A 174 8.44 -15.83 17.18
N SER A 175 7.58 -16.35 18.05
CA SER A 175 7.97 -16.83 19.39
C SER A 175 6.93 -17.80 19.92
N ASN A 176 6.73 -18.92 19.22
CA ASN A 176 6.10 -20.09 19.84
C ASN A 176 6.74 -21.39 19.33
N LYS A 177 8.07 -21.46 19.49
CA LYS A 177 8.86 -22.70 19.47
C LYS A 177 10.12 -22.50 20.32
N GLN A 178 9.93 -22.47 21.63
CA GLN A 178 10.90 -22.92 22.64
C GLN A 178 10.05 -23.55 23.75
N SER A 179 9.76 -24.84 23.57
CA SER A 179 10.40 -25.94 24.30
C SER A 179 9.76 -26.15 25.67
N VAL A 180 8.73 -27.00 25.67
CA VAL A 180 8.46 -27.90 26.79
C VAL A 180 9.70 -28.78 26.96
N ARG A 181 10.40 -28.60 28.07
CA ARG A 181 11.08 -29.66 28.85
C ARG A 181 11.54 -29.06 30.17
#